data_AF-A0A2N3FPN8-F1
#
_entry.id   AF-A0A2N3FPN8-F1
#
_cell.length_a   1.000
_cell.length_b   1.000
_cell.length_c   1.000
_cell.angle_alpha   90.00
_cell.angle_beta   90.00
_cell.angle_gamma   90.00
#
_symmetry.space_group_name_H-M   'P 1'
#
loop_
_entity.id
_entity.type
_entity.pdbx_description
1 polymer ?
#
loop_
_entity_poly.entity_id
_entity_poly.type
_entity_poly.pdbx_seq_one_letter_code
_entity_poly.pdbx_strand_id
1 'polypeptide(L)'
;MSRDVVVPDSLREVVLVALLAEIRRRRVSDGDSRIRPEVLALIEALRYGGTQPEESTSASGSVRADSGTVWLTTSEVAAAMKCSERWAREIAHRIGARTGRQWLIERETFEQWRHSA
;
A
#
# COMPACT_ATOMS: atom_id res chain seq x y z
N MET A 1 7.71 -9.97 16.17
CA MET A 1 6.69 -10.19 15.13
C MET A 1 6.96 -9.19 14.01
N SER A 2 7.69 -9.60 12.96
CA SER A 2 7.89 -8.76 11.79
C SER A 2 6.59 -8.76 11.00
N ARG A 3 5.97 -7.60 10.83
CA ARG A 3 4.84 -7.43 9.90
C ARG A 3 5.44 -7.11 8.56
N ASP A 4 5.70 -8.15 7.77
CA ASP A 4 6.23 -7.95 6.42
C ASP A 4 5.10 -7.37 5.57
N VAL A 5 5.32 -6.16 5.04
CA VAL A 5 4.35 -5.43 4.23
C VAL A 5 4.74 -5.65 2.77
N VAL A 6 3.92 -6.42 2.05
CA VAL A 6 4.06 -6.58 0.60
C VAL A 6 3.42 -5.37 -0.09
N VAL A 7 4.23 -4.62 -0.83
CA VAL A 7 3.76 -3.47 -1.61
C VAL A 7 3.54 -3.91 -3.06
N PRO A 8 2.30 -3.86 -3.59
CA PRO A 8 2.03 -4.15 -4.98
C PRO A 8 2.79 -3.20 -5.92
N ASP A 9 3.23 -3.71 -7.07
CA ASP A 9 4.03 -2.92 -8.04
C ASP A 9 3.34 -1.64 -8.50
N SER A 10 2.02 -1.68 -8.69
CA SER A 10 1.21 -0.52 -9.05
C SER A 10 1.21 0.58 -7.98
N LEU A 11 1.49 0.23 -6.72
CA LEU A 11 1.52 1.14 -5.58
C LEU A 11 2.94 1.56 -5.20
N ARG A 12 3.96 0.96 -5.81
CA ARG A 12 5.37 1.18 -5.45
C ARG A 12 5.79 2.63 -5.55
N GLU A 13 5.48 3.30 -6.66
CA GLU A 13 5.81 4.71 -6.86
C GLU A 13 5.06 5.62 -5.87
N VAL A 14 3.78 5.32 -5.62
CA VAL A 14 2.94 6.06 -4.68
C VAL A 14 3.50 5.96 -3.26
N VAL A 15 3.86 4.74 -2.83
CA VAL A 15 4.45 4.49 -1.52
C VAL A 15 5.81 5.18 -1.41
N LEU A 16 6.66 5.09 -2.43
CA LEU A 16 7.97 5.75 -2.46
C LEU A 16 7.85 7.27 -2.30
N VAL A 17 6.96 7.91 -3.05
CA VAL A 17 6.72 9.36 -2.97
C VAL A 17 6.21 9.76 -1.59
N ALA A 18 5.26 8.99 -1.03
CA ALA A 18 4.73 9.26 0.31
C ALA A 18 5.81 9.12 1.39
N LEU A 19 6.65 8.09 1.30
CA LEU A 19 7.74 7.83 2.26
C LEU A 19 8.78 8.94 2.22
N LEU A 20 9.20 9.37 1.02
CA LEU A 20 10.16 10.46 0.85
C LEU A 20 9.62 11.80 1.37
N ALA A 21 8.34 12.08 1.13
CA ALA A 21 7.70 13.28 1.64
C ALA A 21 7.66 13.30 3.18
N GLU A 22 7.39 12.15 3.80
CA GLU A 22 7.35 12.01 5.25
C GLU A 22 8.74 12.16 5.89
N ILE A 23 9.77 11.57 5.29
CA ILE A 23 11.16 11.74 5.73
C ILE A 23 11.57 13.21 5.66
N ARG A 24 11.21 13.90 4.56
CA ARG A 24 11.51 15.33 4.40
C ARG A 24 10.81 16.17 5.45
N ARG A 25 9.54 15.89 5.75
CA ARG A 25 8.78 16.57 6.82
C ARG A 25 9.45 16.38 8.17
N ARG A 26 9.79 15.14 8.53
CA ARG A 26 10.47 14.84 9.80
C ARG A 26 11.85 15.49 9.91
N ARG A 27 12.61 15.56 8.82
CA ARG A 27 13.89 16.29 8.80
C ARG A 27 13.75 17.78 9.10
N VAL A 28 12.67 18.40 8.60
CA VAL A 28 12.37 19.82 8.86
C VAL A 28 11.92 20.03 10.30
N SER A 29 11.16 19.09 10.88
CA SER A 29 10.65 19.19 12.25
C SER A 29 11.67 18.83 13.33
N ASP A 30 12.48 17.79 13.11
CA ASP A 30 13.34 17.20 14.16
C ASP A 30 14.81 17.64 14.07
N GLY A 31 15.19 18.48 13.09
CA GLY A 31 16.57 18.96 12.94
C GLY A 31 17.56 17.83 12.66
N ASP A 32 17.67 17.44 11.39
CA ASP A 32 18.63 16.44 10.86
C ASP A 32 18.85 15.18 11.72
N SER A 33 17.76 14.58 12.18
CA SER A 33 17.79 13.23 12.73
C SER A 33 18.24 12.25 11.64
N ARG A 34 19.34 11.54 11.89
CA ARG A 34 19.92 10.57 10.94
C ARG A 34 18.86 9.56 10.52
N ILE A 35 18.68 9.40 9.20
CA ILE A 35 17.76 8.41 8.64
C ILE A 35 18.27 7.03 9.04
N ARG A 36 17.38 6.24 9.65
CA ARG A 36 17.65 4.86 10.03
C ARG A 36 18.01 4.02 8.80
N PRO A 37 19.05 3.17 8.86
CA PRO A 37 19.51 2.38 7.70
C PRO A 37 18.42 1.46 7.13
N GLU A 38 17.48 1.01 7.96
CA GLU A 38 16.35 0.17 7.54
C GLU A 38 15.38 0.93 6.62
N VAL A 39 15.26 2.25 6.78
CA VAL A 39 14.42 3.10 5.91
C VAL A 39 15.10 3.33 4.56
N LEU A 40 16.43 3.43 4.54
CA LEU A 40 17.19 3.50 3.28
C LEU A 40 17.06 2.20 2.49
N ALA A 41 17.19 1.05 3.17
CA ALA A 41 16.98 -0.27 2.56
C ALA A 41 15.57 -0.41 1.98
N LEU A 42 14.54 0.10 2.65
CA LEU A 42 13.16 0.11 2.15
C LEU A 42 13.00 1.01 0.91
N ILE A 43 13.60 2.20 0.90
CA ILE A 43 13.60 3.11 -0.26
C ILE A 43 14.28 2.45 -1.45
N GLU A 44 15.39 1.75 -1.21
CA GLU A 44 16.15 1.07 -2.24
C GLU A 44 15.38 -0.15 -2.78
N ALA A 45 14.78 -0.96 -1.91
CA ALA A 45 13.89 -2.04 -2.30
C ALA A 45 12.67 -1.53 -3.09
N LEU A 46 12.12 -0.36 -2.74
CA LEU A 46 11.04 0.26 -3.51
C LEU A 46 11.52 0.88 -4.84
N ARG A 47 12.79 1.27 -4.97
CA ARG A 47 13.33 1.74 -6.25
C ARG A 47 13.68 0.60 -7.20
N TYR A 48 14.19 -0.51 -6.65
CA TYR A 48 14.81 -1.59 -7.43
C TYR A 48 14.05 -2.93 -7.37
N GLY A 49 12.98 -3.05 -6.58
CA GLY A 49 12.27 -4.31 -6.34
C GLY A 49 11.57 -4.95 -7.55
N GLY A 50 11.82 -4.47 -8.77
CA GLY A 50 11.36 -5.08 -10.02
C GLY A 50 12.37 -6.12 -10.53
N THR A 51 13.50 -6.23 -9.85
CA THR A 51 14.54 -7.23 -10.07
C THR A 51 14.86 -7.87 -8.73
N GLN A 52 14.08 -8.86 -8.32
CA GLN A 52 14.65 -9.89 -7.44
C GLN A 52 15.56 -10.76 -8.33
N PRO A 53 16.84 -10.99 -7.95
CA PRO A 53 17.49 -12.21 -8.37
C PRO A 53 16.79 -13.36 -7.64
N GLU A 54 16.26 -14.31 -8.41
CA GLU A 54 15.74 -15.55 -7.87
C GLU A 54 16.84 -16.28 -7.09
N GLU A 55 16.79 -16.22 -5.76
CA GLU A 55 17.42 -17.26 -4.96
C GLU A 55 16.55 -18.51 -5.04
N SER A 56 16.88 -19.33 -6.04
CA SER A 56 16.49 -20.73 -6.12
C SER A 56 16.89 -21.46 -4.85
N THR A 57 16.00 -21.53 -3.87
CA THR A 57 16.04 -22.58 -2.85
C THR A 57 14.77 -23.40 -2.98
N SER A 58 14.96 -24.60 -3.51
CA SER A 58 13.95 -25.65 -3.59
C SER A 58 13.42 -25.97 -2.20
N ALA A 59 12.15 -25.62 -1.95
CA ALA A 59 11.31 -26.28 -0.98
C ALA A 59 9.94 -26.47 -1.62
N SER A 60 9.71 -27.67 -2.16
CA SER A 60 8.40 -28.12 -2.61
C SER A 60 7.49 -28.24 -1.38
N GLY A 61 6.78 -27.15 -1.11
CA GLY A 61 5.67 -27.10 -0.16
C GLY A 61 4.62 -26.22 -0.80
N SER A 62 3.42 -26.75 -1.00
CA SER A 62 2.27 -26.03 -1.54
C SER A 62 2.02 -24.75 -0.72
N VAL A 63 2.55 -23.63 -1.21
CA VAL A 63 2.22 -22.30 -0.67
C VAL A 63 0.84 -21.99 -1.22
N ARG A 64 -0.18 -22.26 -0.41
CA ARG A 64 -1.48 -21.61 -0.54
C ARG A 64 -1.19 -20.12 -0.65
N ALA A 65 -1.49 -19.52 -1.80
CA ALA A 65 -1.28 -18.10 -2.06
C ALA A 65 -1.86 -17.31 -0.89
N ASP A 66 -0.96 -16.79 -0.07
CA ASP A 66 -1.34 -16.08 1.15
C ASP A 66 -2.08 -14.83 0.71
N SER A 67 -3.26 -14.63 1.28
CA SER A 67 -4.22 -13.62 0.84
C SER A 67 -3.73 -12.25 1.29
N GLY A 68 -2.78 -11.69 0.55
CA GLY A 68 -2.25 -10.35 0.79
C GLY A 68 -3.39 -9.35 0.83
N THR A 69 -3.38 -8.46 1.82
CA THR A 69 -4.36 -7.39 1.96
C THR A 69 -4.39 -6.52 0.70
N VAL A 70 -5.42 -6.71 -0.13
CA VAL A 70 -5.59 -5.95 -1.38
C VAL A 70 -6.26 -4.63 -1.06
N TRP A 71 -5.65 -3.53 -1.48
CA TRP A 71 -6.21 -2.18 -1.34
C TRP A 71 -6.83 -1.73 -2.66
N LEU A 72 -7.95 -1.01 -2.58
CA LEU A 72 -8.71 -0.45 -3.69
C LEU A 72 -8.69 1.07 -3.63
N THR A 73 -8.47 1.70 -4.78
CA THR A 73 -8.65 3.14 -5.00
C THR A 73 -10.12 3.51 -5.19
N THR A 74 -10.45 4.79 -5.11
CA THR A 74 -11.81 5.30 -5.38
C THR A 74 -12.27 5.00 -6.80
N SER A 75 -11.36 4.99 -7.78
CA SER A 75 -11.68 4.63 -9.17
C SER A 75 -12.00 3.13 -9.31
N GLU A 76 -11.27 2.26 -8.62
CA GLU A 76 -11.53 0.81 -8.63
C GLU A 76 -12.86 0.47 -7.95
N VAL A 77 -13.17 1.14 -6.84
CA VAL A 77 -14.47 0.99 -6.17
C VAL A 77 -15.61 1.53 -7.03
N ALA A 78 -15.41 2.66 -7.70
CA ALA A 78 -16.39 3.22 -8.64
C ALA A 78 -16.70 2.23 -9.78
N ALA A 79 -15.66 1.61 -10.35
CA ALA A 79 -15.81 0.59 -11.37
C ALA A 79 -16.54 -0.66 -10.85
N ALA A 80 -16.17 -1.14 -9.66
CA ALA A 80 -16.79 -2.31 -9.04
C ALA A 80 -18.28 -2.10 -8.73
N MET A 81 -18.66 -0.91 -8.27
CA MET A 81 -20.04 -0.54 -7.94
C MET A 81 -20.84 0.01 -9.13
N LYS A 82 -20.21 0.19 -10.29
CA LYS A 82 -20.78 0.92 -11.45
C LYS A 82 -21.35 2.29 -11.05
N CYS A 83 -20.64 3.01 -10.19
CA CYS A 83 -21.07 4.31 -9.66
C CYS A 83 -20.09 5.43 -10.04
N SER A 84 -20.45 6.68 -9.72
CA SER A 84 -19.52 7.80 -9.88
C SER A 84 -18.36 7.72 -8.88
N GLU A 85 -17.21 8.27 -9.25
CA GLU A 85 -16.05 8.36 -8.34
C GLU A 85 -16.33 9.27 -7.14
N ARG A 86 -17.21 10.26 -7.29
CA ARG A 86 -17.68 11.09 -6.18
C ARG A 86 -18.37 10.24 -5.12
N TRP A 87 -19.25 9.32 -5.53
CA TRP A 87 -19.92 8.39 -4.62
C TRP A 87 -18.94 7.40 -3.98
N ALA A 88 -18.00 6.86 -4.77
CA ALA A 88 -16.95 5.99 -4.24
C ALA A 88 -16.06 6.69 -3.20
N ARG A 89 -15.82 8.00 -3.35
CA ARG A 89 -15.11 8.81 -2.35
C ARG A 89 -15.91 8.97 -1.05
N GLU A 90 -17.23 9.08 -1.11
CA GLU A 90 -18.08 9.10 0.10
C GLU A 90 -18.01 7.77 0.86
N ILE A 91 -17.97 6.64 0.14
CA ILE A 91 -17.71 5.32 0.74
C ILE A 91 -16.32 5.30 1.38
N ALA A 92 -15.30 5.75 0.65
CA ALA A 92 -13.92 5.77 1.14
C ALA A 92 -13.74 6.64 2.39
N HIS A 93 -14.51 7.72 2.55
CA HIS A 93 -14.53 8.51 3.78
C HIS A 93 -15.02 7.75 5.01
N ARG A 94 -15.89 6.73 4.83
CA ARG A 94 -16.48 5.96 5.94
C ARG A 94 -15.64 4.75 6.33
N ILE A 95 -15.08 4.04 5.35
CA ILE A 95 -14.43 2.74 5.55
C ILE A 95 -12.98 2.69 5.05
N GLY A 96 -12.49 3.75 4.41
CA GLY A 96 -11.15 3.82 3.84
C GLY A 96 -10.17 4.61 4.70
N ALA A 97 -8.91 4.54 4.31
CA ALA A 97 -7.80 5.31 4.86
C ALA A 97 -7.28 6.31 3.82
N ARG A 98 -6.84 7.49 4.29
CA ARG A 98 -6.25 8.50 3.43
C ARG A 98 -4.73 8.36 3.40
N THR A 99 -4.18 8.12 2.21
CA THR A 99 -2.73 8.00 1.97
C THR A 99 -2.30 9.06 0.96
N GLY A 100 -1.66 10.12 1.45
CA GLY A 100 -1.33 11.29 0.64
C GLY A 100 -2.56 11.99 0.08
N ARG A 101 -2.70 12.00 -1.26
CA ARG A 101 -3.83 12.61 -1.98
C ARG A 101 -4.93 11.62 -2.35
N GLN A 102 -4.72 10.33 -2.10
CA GLN A 102 -5.64 9.27 -2.50
C GLN A 102 -6.32 8.64 -1.29
N TRP A 103 -7.50 8.09 -1.54
CA TRP A 103 -8.22 7.26 -0.59
C TRP A 103 -8.02 5.80 -0.99
N LEU A 104 -7.69 4.96 -0.02
CA LEU A 104 -7.52 3.53 -0.17
C LEU A 104 -8.52 2.82 0.73
N ILE A 105 -9.19 1.81 0.19
CA ILE A 105 -10.15 0.98 0.91
C ILE A 105 -9.63 -0.45 0.84
N GLU A 106 -9.49 -1.10 1.98
CA GLU A 106 -9.16 -2.52 2.02
C GLU A 106 -10.29 -3.33 1.37
N ARG A 107 -9.95 -4.24 0.45
CA ARG A 107 -10.91 -5.01 -0.33
C ARG A 107 -11.84 -5.82 0.56
N GLU A 108 -11.33 -6.44 1.61
CA GLU A 108 -12.16 -7.22 2.53
C GLU A 108 -13.17 -6.33 3.26
N THR A 109 -12.73 -5.19 3.78
CA THR A 109 -13.58 -4.17 4.40
C THR A 109 -14.65 -3.64 3.42
N PHE A 110 -14.28 -3.44 2.16
CA PHE A 110 -15.22 -3.05 1.10
C PHE A 110 -16.28 -4.12 0.83
N GLU A 111 -15.89 -5.39 0.72
CA GLU A 111 -16.83 -6.50 0.50
C GLU A 111 -17.76 -6.69 1.71
N GLN A 112 -17.23 -6.63 2.93
CA GLN A 112 -18.02 -6.71 4.16
C GLN A 112 -19.03 -5.55 4.24
N TRP A 113 -18.62 -4.33 3.91
CA TRP A 113 -19.50 -3.17 3.84
C TRP A 113 -20.59 -3.35 2.79
N ARG A 114 -20.24 -3.83 1.59
CA ARG A 114 -21.17 -4.08 0.47
C ARG A 114 -22.25 -5.10 0.82
N HIS A 115 -21.91 -6.11 1.62
CA HIS A 115 -22.88 -7.12 2.08
C HIS A 115 -23.74 -6.65 3.26
N SER A 116 -23.34 -5.57 3.93
CA SER A 116 -24.03 -5.01 5.10
C SER A 116 -24.83 -3.74 4.80
N ALA A 117 -24.70 -3.18 3.60
CA ALA A 117 -25.36 -1.96 3.11
C ALA A 117 -26.53 -2.29 2.17
#